data_AF-A0A9X4QLM7-F1
#
_entry.id   AF-A0A9X4QLM7-F1
#
_cell.length_a   1.000
_cell.length_b   1.000
_cell.length_c   1.000
_cell.angle_alpha   90.00
_cell.angle_beta   90.00
_cell.angle_gamma   90.00
#
_symmetry.space_group_name_H-M   'P 1'
#
loop_
_entity.id
_entity.type
_entity.pdbx_description
1 polymer ?
#
loop_
_entity_poly.entity_id
_entity_poly.type
_entity_poly.pdbx_seq_one_letter_code
_entity_poly.pdbx_strand_id
1 'polypeptide(L)'
;MGDELTLFAEFRQRLTRAAWRMQYRNRSRMNRELAIAAAERTDMGEPADQAISMLFVQEVLLAIPSYPSRTVMQKLIVDGKTEREISRELGITQQAVNKCKQRAVAALRRQMSSSAN
;
A
#
# COMPACT_ATOMS: atom_id res chain seq x y z
N MET A 1 8.21 -64.91 -28.63
CA MET A 1 7.07 -63.98 -28.77
C MET A 1 6.53 -63.48 -27.42
N GLY A 2 6.53 -64.28 -26.33
CA GLY A 2 6.12 -63.81 -25.00
C GLY A 2 7.09 -62.85 -24.29
N ASP A 3 8.39 -62.93 -24.59
CA ASP A 3 9.44 -62.15 -23.92
C ASP A 3 9.51 -60.68 -24.39
N GLU A 4 9.29 -60.44 -25.68
CA GLU A 4 9.32 -59.09 -26.27
C GLU A 4 8.13 -58.22 -25.82
N LEU A 5 6.97 -58.84 -25.57
CA LEU A 5 5.78 -58.16 -25.05
C LEU A 5 6.00 -57.71 -23.60
N THR A 6 6.68 -58.53 -22.80
CA THR A 6 7.05 -58.21 -21.41
C THR A 6 8.07 -57.07 -21.38
N LEU A 7 9.10 -57.13 -22.24
CA LEU A 7 10.10 -56.09 -22.37
C LEU A 7 9.48 -54.75 -22.78
N PHE A 8 8.58 -54.76 -23.77
CA PHE A 8 7.86 -53.55 -24.20
C PHE A 8 6.98 -52.96 -23.08
N ALA A 9 6.29 -53.81 -22.31
CA ALA A 9 5.49 -53.37 -21.17
C ALA A 9 6.36 -52.72 -20.08
N GLU A 10 7.52 -53.28 -19.78
CA GLU A 10 8.48 -52.72 -18.81
C GLU A 10 9.04 -51.37 -19.28
N PHE A 11 9.41 -51.26 -20.57
CA PHE A 11 9.86 -49.99 -21.15
C PHE A 11 8.78 -48.92 -21.07
N ARG A 12 7.54 -49.26 -21.45
CA ARG A 12 6.41 -48.33 -21.36
C ARG A 12 6.18 -47.88 -19.92
N GLN A 13 6.23 -48.80 -18.96
CA GLN A 13 6.05 -48.48 -17.56
C GLN A 13 7.16 -47.57 -17.01
N ARG A 14 8.42 -47.77 -17.45
CA ARG A 14 9.55 -46.91 -17.09
C ARG A 14 9.41 -45.52 -17.69
N LEU A 15 8.99 -45.41 -18.94
CA LEU A 15 8.72 -44.12 -19.60
C LEU A 15 7.59 -43.36 -18.91
N THR A 16 6.48 -44.02 -18.61
CA THR A 16 5.36 -43.40 -17.87
C THR A 16 5.80 -42.92 -16.49
N ARG A 17 6.59 -43.71 -15.76
CA ARG A 17 7.15 -43.31 -14.46
C ARG A 17 8.09 -42.11 -14.58
N ALA A 18 8.93 -42.06 -15.61
CA ALA A 18 9.83 -40.93 -15.86
C ALA A 18 9.05 -39.66 -16.20
N ALA A 19 8.05 -39.75 -17.07
CA ALA A 19 7.16 -38.64 -17.43
C ALA A 19 6.40 -38.12 -16.20
N TRP A 20 5.83 -39.01 -15.38
CA TRP A 20 5.12 -38.63 -14.16
C TRP A 20 6.01 -37.89 -13.17
N ARG A 21 7.24 -38.39 -12.93
CA ARG A 21 8.21 -37.73 -12.05
C ARG A 21 8.59 -36.35 -12.57
N MET A 22 8.76 -36.20 -13.89
CA MET A 22 9.05 -34.92 -14.52
C MET A 22 7.90 -33.93 -14.32
N GLN A 23 6.67 -34.36 -14.62
CA GLN A 23 5.47 -33.54 -14.45
C GLN A 23 5.25 -33.13 -12.99
N TYR A 24 5.40 -34.09 -12.06
CA TYR A 24 5.25 -33.83 -10.62
C TYR A 24 6.29 -32.83 -10.12
N ARG A 25 7.56 -32.99 -10.52
CA ARG A 25 8.64 -32.06 -10.18
C ARG A 25 8.36 -30.66 -10.71
N ASN A 26 7.92 -30.55 -11.97
CA ASN A 26 7.59 -29.25 -12.57
C ASN A 26 6.39 -28.61 -11.89
N ARG A 27 5.33 -29.37 -11.58
CA ARG A 27 4.16 -28.86 -10.86
C ARG A 27 4.50 -28.39 -9.45
N SER A 28 5.35 -29.13 -8.72
CA SER A 28 5.83 -28.73 -7.40
C SER A 28 6.68 -27.46 -7.46
N ARG A 29 7.57 -27.33 -8.45
CA ARG A 29 8.37 -26.11 -8.69
C ARG A 29 7.48 -24.92 -9.03
N MET A 30 6.58 -25.07 -10.00
CA MET A 30 5.65 -24.03 -10.42
C MET A 30 4.76 -23.55 -9.26
N ASN A 31 4.25 -24.46 -8.43
CA ASN A 31 3.46 -24.06 -7.27
C ASN A 31 4.27 -23.23 -6.26
N ARG A 32 5.56 -23.54 -6.07
CA ARG A 32 6.45 -22.75 -5.20
C ARG A 32 6.75 -21.38 -5.81
N GLU A 33 7.04 -21.32 -7.11
CA GLU A 33 7.29 -20.07 -7.83
C GLU A 33 6.05 -19.17 -7.84
N LEU A 34 4.86 -19.72 -8.08
CA LEU A 34 3.59 -18.99 -8.01
C LEU A 34 3.28 -18.47 -6.61
N ALA A 35 3.59 -19.23 -5.55
CA ALA A 35 3.39 -18.79 -4.18
C ALA A 35 4.29 -17.59 -3.83
N ILE A 36 5.54 -17.58 -4.29
CA ILE A 36 6.47 -16.45 -4.13
C ILE A 36 5.95 -15.24 -4.92
N ALA A 37 5.60 -15.42 -6.19
CA ALA A 37 5.09 -14.34 -7.03
C ALA A 37 3.77 -13.74 -6.51
N ALA A 38 2.92 -14.56 -5.87
CA ALA A 38 1.70 -14.09 -5.23
C ALA A 38 2.02 -13.29 -3.95
N ALA A 39 2.96 -13.75 -3.13
CA ALA A 39 3.40 -13.05 -1.93
C ALA A 39 4.05 -11.68 -2.25
N GLU A 40 4.89 -11.63 -3.29
CA GLU A 40 5.50 -10.37 -3.78
C GLU A 40 4.46 -9.34 -4.24
N ARG A 41 3.33 -9.79 -4.81
CA ARG A 41 2.22 -8.89 -5.17
C ARG A 41 1.49 -8.32 -3.96
N THR A 42 1.47 -9.03 -2.84
CA THR A 42 0.80 -8.61 -1.60
C THR A 42 1.65 -7.63 -0.78
N ASP A 43 2.99 -7.71 -0.88
CA ASP A 43 3.93 -6.85 -0.13
C ASP A 43 4.00 -5.40 -0.67
N MET A 44 3.59 -5.20 -1.93
CA MET A 44 3.35 -3.88 -2.51
C MET A 44 1.98 -3.39 -2.02
N GLY A 45 1.93 -2.89 -0.78
CA GLY A 45 0.70 -2.40 -0.12
C GLY A 45 -0.21 -1.67 -1.12
N GLU A 46 -1.49 -2.05 -1.14
CA GLU A 46 -2.42 -1.71 -2.21
C GLU A 46 -2.34 -0.21 -2.53
N PRO A 47 -1.85 0.18 -3.73
CA PRO A 47 -1.70 1.59 -4.10
C PRO A 47 -3.01 2.38 -3.96
N ALA A 48 -4.14 1.69 -4.04
CA ALA A 48 -5.47 2.22 -3.83
C ALA A 48 -5.67 2.73 -2.39
N ASP A 49 -5.32 1.98 -1.35
CA ASP A 49 -5.52 2.38 0.04
C ASP A 49 -4.70 3.61 0.40
N GLN A 50 -3.45 3.65 -0.07
CA GLN A 50 -2.60 4.81 0.16
C GLN A 50 -3.07 6.05 -0.64
N ALA A 51 -3.58 5.85 -1.86
CA ALA A 51 -4.18 6.92 -2.65
C ALA A 51 -5.48 7.44 -2.01
N ILE A 52 -6.35 6.55 -1.50
CA ILE A 52 -7.59 6.89 -0.79
C ILE A 52 -7.26 7.67 0.49
N SER A 53 -6.24 7.23 1.24
CA SER A 53 -5.78 7.92 2.45
C SER A 53 -5.30 9.35 2.13
N MET A 54 -4.52 9.52 1.05
CA MET A 54 -4.05 10.84 0.63
C MET A 54 -5.19 11.75 0.15
N LEU A 55 -6.16 11.20 -0.59
CA LEU A 55 -7.37 11.93 -0.99
C LEU A 55 -8.14 12.43 0.23
N PHE A 56 -8.35 11.56 1.23
CA PHE A 56 -9.01 11.94 2.47
C PHE A 56 -8.26 13.06 3.21
N VAL A 57 -6.93 12.99 3.29
CA VAL A 57 -6.11 14.07 3.88
C VAL A 57 -6.30 15.39 3.13
N GLN A 58 -6.34 15.37 1.80
CA GLN A 58 -6.58 16.58 1.01
C GLN A 58 -7.97 17.17 1.23
N GLU A 59 -9.01 16.34 1.29
CA GLU A 59 -10.38 16.79 1.59
C GLU A 59 -10.47 17.48 2.96
N VAL A 60 -9.85 16.89 3.99
CA VAL A 60 -9.80 17.48 5.33
C VAL A 60 -9.04 18.82 5.32
N LEU A 61 -7.95 18.94 4.58
CA LEU A 61 -7.22 20.20 4.46
C LEU A 61 -8.04 21.27 3.73
N LEU A 62 -8.78 20.91 2.69
CA LEU A 62 -9.68 21.81 1.96
C LEU A 62 -10.85 22.29 2.84
N ALA A 63 -11.30 21.46 3.79
CA ALA A 63 -12.35 21.83 4.73
C ALA A 63 -11.93 22.96 5.70
N ILE A 64 -10.62 23.18 5.93
CA ILE A 64 -10.12 24.31 6.72
C ILE A 64 -10.40 25.62 5.97
N PRO A 65 -11.21 26.55 6.51
CA PRO A 65 -11.63 27.75 5.79
C PRO A 65 -10.53 28.82 5.72
N SER A 66 -9.63 28.87 6.70
CA SER A 66 -8.55 29.86 6.75
C SER A 66 -7.37 29.42 5.89
N TYR A 67 -7.11 30.14 4.78
CA TYR A 67 -5.98 29.85 3.90
C TYR A 67 -4.63 29.78 4.65
N PRO A 68 -4.25 30.75 5.51
CA PRO A 68 -3.01 30.65 6.30
C PRO A 68 -2.95 29.40 7.18
N SER A 69 -4.08 29.03 7.80
CA SER A 69 -4.15 27.85 8.67
C SER A 69 -4.06 26.55 7.87
N ARG A 70 -4.67 26.50 6.68
CA ARG A 70 -4.56 25.40 5.73
C ARG A 70 -3.12 25.22 5.26
N THR A 71 -2.44 26.30 4.87
CA THR A 71 -1.03 26.26 4.43
C THR A 71 -0.11 25.74 5.53
N VAL A 72 -0.31 26.17 6.78
CA VAL A 72 0.45 25.65 7.92
C VAL A 72 0.21 24.16 8.13
N MET A 73 -1.05 23.70 8.07
CA MET A 73 -1.39 22.29 8.26
C MET A 73 -0.88 21.39 7.13
N GLN A 74 -0.92 21.86 5.88
CA GLN A 74 -0.31 21.19 4.73
C GLN A 74 1.19 20.96 4.95
N LYS A 75 1.93 22.02 5.30
CA LYS A 75 3.39 21.93 5.53
C LYS A 75 3.76 21.04 6.71
N LEU A 76 2.92 21.02 7.75
CA LEU A 76 3.15 20.21 8.94
C LEU A 76 2.89 18.72 8.69
N ILE A 77 1.77 18.39 8.04
CA ILE A 77 1.27 17.01 7.93
C ILE A 77 1.76 16.33 6.65
N VAL A 78 1.73 17.04 5.53
CA VAL A 78 2.08 16.48 4.22
C VAL A 78 3.57 16.66 3.93
N ASP A 79 4.11 17.86 4.17
CA ASP A 79 5.53 18.13 3.91
C ASP A 79 6.44 17.69 5.08
N GLY A 80 5.86 17.26 6.22
CA GLY A 80 6.60 16.77 7.39
C GLY A 80 7.47 17.81 8.11
N LYS A 81 7.22 19.11 7.90
CA LYS A 81 8.04 20.20 8.45
C LYS A 81 7.71 20.48 9.91
N THR A 82 8.73 20.85 10.67
CA THR A 82 8.57 21.34 12.04
C THR A 82 8.02 22.77 12.06
N GLU A 83 7.40 23.18 13.18
CA GLU A 83 6.90 24.56 13.32
C GLU A 83 7.98 25.62 13.14
N ARG A 84 9.22 25.33 13.53
CA ARG A 84 10.37 26.24 13.39
C ARG A 84 10.76 26.42 11.93
N GLU A 85 10.71 25.36 11.13
CA GLU A 85 10.97 25.43 9.70
C GLU A 85 9.85 26.20 9.00
N ILE A 86 8.59 25.90 9.35
CA ILE A 86 7.42 26.62 8.84
C ILE A 86 7.47 28.10 9.22
N SER A 87 7.87 28.44 10.45
CA SER A 87 7.95 29.83 10.90
C SER A 87 9.01 30.60 10.10
N ARG A 88 10.16 29.98 9.83
CA ARG A 88 11.22 30.57 9.00
C ARG A 88 10.78 30.73 7.55
N GLU A 89 10.15 29.71 6.98
CA GLU A 89 9.70 29.69 5.59
C GLU A 89 8.60 30.72 5.32
N LEU A 90 7.64 30.85 6.24
CA LEU A 90 6.52 31.78 6.11
C LEU A 90 6.82 33.18 6.65
N GLY A 91 7.99 33.42 7.23
CA GLY A 91 8.36 34.71 7.83
C GLY A 91 7.48 35.12 9.02
N ILE A 92 6.88 34.15 9.73
CA ILE A 92 6.00 34.38 10.89
C ILE A 92 6.62 33.80 12.16
N THR A 93 6.11 34.18 13.32
CA THR A 93 6.59 33.62 14.58
C THR A 93 6.11 32.19 14.79
N GLN A 94 6.86 31.38 15.55
CA GLN A 94 6.41 30.03 15.94
C GLN A 94 5.06 30.05 16.67
N GLN A 95 4.78 31.10 17.45
CA GLN A 95 3.48 31.31 18.09
C GLN A 95 2.35 31.53 17.08
N ALA A 96 2.61 32.24 15.98
CA ALA A 96 1.65 32.42 14.90
C ALA A 96 1.34 31.08 14.20
N VAL A 97 2.35 30.23 13.97
CA VAL A 97 2.18 28.86 13.47
C VAL A 97 1.26 28.07 14.42
N ASN A 98 1.52 28.10 15.73
CA ASN A 98 0.68 27.40 16.70
C ASN A 98 -0.77 27.92 16.72
N LYS A 99 -0.98 29.24 16.62
CA LYS A 99 -2.33 29.83 16.49
C LYS A 99 -3.05 29.33 15.22
N CYS A 100 -2.35 29.24 14.10
CA CYS A 100 -2.88 28.67 12.85
C CYS A 100 -3.33 27.21 13.05
N LYS A 101 -2.51 26.36 13.68
CA LYS A 101 -2.91 24.98 13.99
C LYS A 101 -4.17 24.91 14.85
N GLN A 102 -4.21 25.68 15.94
CA GLN A 102 -5.36 25.71 16.85
C GLN A 102 -6.64 26.14 16.13
N ARG A 103 -6.55 27.16 15.26
CA ARG A 103 -7.69 27.61 14.44
C ARG A 103 -8.15 26.54 13.46
N ALA A 104 -7.22 25.86 12.78
CA ALA A 104 -7.56 24.78 11.86
C ALA A 104 -8.31 23.64 12.58
N VAL A 105 -7.75 23.13 13.69
CA VAL A 105 -8.38 22.05 14.47
C VAL A 105 -9.75 22.48 15.01
N ALA A 106 -9.88 23.71 15.51
CA ALA A 106 -11.16 24.22 15.99
C ALA A 106 -12.21 24.39 14.86
N ALA A 107 -11.79 24.67 13.63
CA ALA A 107 -12.68 24.75 12.47
C ALA A 107 -13.16 23.35 12.06
N LEU A 108 -12.23 22.39 11.94
CA LEU A 108 -12.54 21.00 11.60
C LEU A 108 -13.45 20.36 12.64
N ARG A 109 -13.18 20.58 13.94
CA ARG A 109 -14.03 20.08 15.02
C ARG A 109 -15.46 20.60 14.89
N ARG A 110 -15.64 21.89 14.58
CA ARG A 110 -16.97 22.48 14.40
C ARG A 110 -17.71 21.88 13.21
N GLN A 111 -17.03 21.66 12.08
CA GLN A 111 -17.63 21.01 10.92
C GLN A 111 -18.06 19.58 11.23
N MET A 112 -17.18 18.77 11.85
CA MET A 112 -17.50 17.39 12.22
C MET A 112 -18.67 17.31 13.21
N SER A 113 -18.74 18.23 14.19
CA SER A 113 -19.88 18.29 15.12
C SER A 113 -21.17 18.79 14.45
N SER A 114 -21.07 19.62 13.40
CA SER A 114 -22.24 20.12 12.66
C SER A 114 -22.81 19.11 11.67
N SER A 115 -21.97 18.19 11.15
CA SER A 115 -22.41 17.12 10.24
C SER A 115 -22.99 15.89 10.97
N ALA A 116 -22.90 15.86 12.31
CA ALA A 116 -23.42 14.78 13.15
C ALA A 116 -24.85 15.04 13.69
N ASN A 117 -25.44 16.20 13.35
CA ASN A 117 -26.84 16.57 13.62
C ASN A 117 -27.57 16.73 12.28
#